data_AF-A0A925WCD7-F1
#
_entry.id   AF-A0A925WCD7-F1
#
_cell.length_a   1.000
_cell.length_b   1.000
_cell.length_c   1.000
_cell.angle_alpha   90.00
_cell.angle_beta   90.00
_cell.angle_gamma   90.00
#
_symmetry.space_group_name_H-M   'P 1'
#
loop_
_entity.id
_entity.type
_entity.pdbx_description
1 polymer ?
#
loop_
_entity_poly.entity_id
_entity_poly.type
_entity_poly.pdbx_seq_one_letter_code
_entity_poly.pdbx_strand_id
1 'polypeptide(L)'
;MATIIAVSGPADPRLDDYRDLTNADRRPDRPGGRGLVIAEGVVVVRRLLTSPYPVRSLLGVPRRLDELADDLAHLDVPAYAADADTMAAAVGFHLNRGV
;
A
#
# COMPACT_ATOMS: atom_id res chain seq x y z
N MET A 1 5.30 -6.14 -15.03
CA MET A 1 4.07 -6.53 -14.34
C MET A 1 4.34 -6.56 -12.86
N ALA A 2 3.52 -5.87 -12.08
CA ALA A 2 3.67 -5.88 -10.62
C ALA A 2 3.62 -7.33 -10.13
N THR A 3 4.52 -7.68 -9.22
CA THR A 3 4.55 -9.02 -8.63
C THR A 3 3.61 -9.03 -7.43
N ILE A 4 2.53 -9.82 -7.52
CA ILE A 4 1.60 -9.99 -6.40
C ILE A 4 2.22 -10.96 -5.39
N ILE A 5 2.34 -10.49 -4.14
CA ILE A 5 2.97 -11.22 -3.04
C ILE A 5 1.95 -11.34 -1.91
N ALA A 6 1.55 -12.56 -1.57
CA ALA A 6 0.68 -12.80 -0.43
C ALA A 6 1.43 -12.49 0.88
N VAL A 7 0.77 -11.74 1.76
CA VAL A 7 1.23 -11.41 3.10
C VAL A 7 0.23 -11.96 4.10
N SER A 8 0.69 -12.82 5.01
CA SER A 8 -0.17 -13.59 5.91
C SER A 8 -0.28 -13.01 7.32
N GLY A 9 0.37 -11.88 7.62
CA GLY A 9 0.29 -11.31 8.96
C GLY A 9 0.81 -9.87 9.08
N PRO A 10 0.34 -9.15 10.11
CA PRO A 10 0.60 -7.71 10.26
C PRO A 10 2.05 -7.38 10.64
N ALA A 11 2.79 -8.36 11.14
CA ALA A 11 4.20 -8.22 11.49
C ALA A 11 5.16 -8.47 10.30
N ASP A 12 4.65 -8.77 9.10
CA ASP A 12 5.51 -8.96 7.92
C ASP A 12 6.30 -7.67 7.63
N PRO A 13 7.64 -7.73 7.50
CA PRO A 13 8.48 -6.56 7.25
C PRO A 13 8.17 -5.87 5.91
N ARG A 14 7.53 -6.55 4.95
CA ARG A 14 7.07 -5.94 3.69
C ARG A 14 6.01 -4.87 3.92
N LEU A 15 5.30 -4.92 5.04
CA LEU A 15 4.29 -3.92 5.40
C LEU A 15 4.89 -2.68 6.09
N ASP A 16 6.21 -2.59 6.25
CA ASP A 16 6.82 -1.53 7.05
C ASP A 16 6.49 -0.14 6.54
N ASP A 17 6.41 0.07 5.22
CA ASP A 17 6.03 1.36 4.61
C ASP A 17 4.57 1.76 4.90
N TYR A 18 3.70 0.78 5.15
CA TYR A 18 2.29 0.96 5.49
C TYR A 18 2.03 0.89 7.00
N ARG A 19 3.05 0.63 7.81
CA ARG A 19 2.90 0.39 9.24
C ARG A 19 2.67 1.68 10.02
N ASP A 20 1.73 1.64 10.96
CA ASP A 20 1.46 2.72 11.93
C ASP A 20 1.25 4.09 11.27
N LEU A 21 0.45 4.15 10.21
CA LEU A 21 0.24 5.39 9.45
C LEU A 21 -0.40 6.51 10.29
N THR A 22 -1.10 6.17 11.37
CA THR A 22 -1.62 7.15 12.36
C THR A 22 -0.52 8.05 12.94
N ASN A 23 0.71 7.52 13.06
CA ASN A 23 1.85 8.23 13.64
C ASN A 23 2.96 8.50 12.61
N ALA A 24 2.70 8.31 11.31
CA ALA A 24 3.71 8.42 10.27
C ALA A 24 4.39 9.81 10.21
N ASP A 25 3.63 10.86 10.48
CA ASP A 25 4.14 12.25 10.53
C ASP A 25 4.82 12.61 11.86
N ARG A 26 4.71 11.75 12.88
CA ARG A 26 5.19 12.01 14.25
C ARG A 26 6.44 11.23 14.63
N ARG A 27 7.09 10.51 13.70
CA ARG A 27 8.31 9.72 13.99
C ARG A 27 9.46 10.60 14.48
N PRO A 28 9.77 10.63 15.79
CA PRO A 28 10.82 11.48 16.33
C PRO A 28 12.22 10.94 16.02
N ASP A 29 12.31 9.67 15.64
CA ASP A 29 13.53 8.95 15.23
C ASP A 29 14.03 9.36 13.83
N ARG A 30 13.25 10.13 13.06
CA ARG A 30 13.62 10.62 11.73
C ARG A 30 13.22 12.09 11.54
N PRO A 31 14.16 13.05 11.57
CA PRO A 31 13.83 14.43 11.21
C PRO A 31 13.34 14.46 9.74
N GLY A 32 12.05 14.75 9.53
CA GLY A 32 11.42 14.83 8.19
C GLY A 32 10.39 13.76 7.81
N GLY A 33 9.96 12.87 8.72
CA GLY A 33 8.99 11.81 8.40
C GLY A 33 9.53 10.78 7.38
N ARG A 34 8.68 9.87 6.87
CA ARG A 34 9.10 8.91 5.83
C ARG A 34 9.20 9.54 4.42
N GLY A 35 8.61 10.73 4.22
CA GLY A 35 8.48 11.37 2.91
C GLY A 35 7.59 10.60 1.92
N LEU A 36 6.76 9.67 2.41
CA LEU A 36 5.86 8.86 1.59
C LEU A 36 4.49 9.53 1.46
N VAL A 37 3.91 9.43 0.26
CA VAL A 37 2.51 9.76 0.01
C VAL A 37 1.77 8.45 -0.20
N ILE A 38 0.67 8.26 0.52
CA ILE A 38 -0.20 7.08 0.39
C ILE A 38 -1.49 7.50 -0.34
N ALA A 39 -1.83 6.76 -1.40
CA ALA A 39 -3.10 6.87 -2.09
C ALA A 39 -3.98 5.70 -1.67
N GLU A 40 -5.25 5.96 -1.35
CA GLU A 40 -6.21 4.92 -0.97
C GLU A 40 -7.41 4.93 -1.92
N GLY A 41 -7.72 3.74 -2.44
CA GLY A 41 -8.85 3.42 -3.29
C GLY A 41 -8.53 3.40 -4.77
N VAL A 42 -9.18 2.49 -5.50
CA VAL A 42 -8.96 2.21 -6.93
C VAL A 42 -8.85 3.46 -7.79
N VAL A 43 -9.76 4.43 -7.63
CA VAL A 43 -9.76 5.66 -8.43
C VAL A 43 -8.52 6.52 -8.15
N VAL A 44 -8.13 6.65 -6.89
CA VAL A 44 -6.96 7.45 -6.49
C VAL A 44 -5.67 6.73 -6.87
N VAL A 45 -5.62 5.41 -6.70
CA VAL A 45 -4.49 4.56 -7.12
C VAL A 45 -4.28 4.68 -8.62
N ARG A 46 -5.31 4.54 -9.46
CA ARG A 46 -5.20 4.76 -10.92
C ARG A 46 -4.66 6.15 -11.26
N ARG A 47 -5.07 7.16 -10.50
CA ARG A 47 -4.56 8.53 -10.70
C ARG A 47 -3.08 8.65 -10.33
N LEU A 48 -2.63 7.98 -9.27
CA LEU A 48 -1.23 7.90 -8.90
C LEU A 48 -0.41 7.14 -9.95
N LEU A 49 -0.91 6.00 -10.44
CA LEU A 49 -0.26 5.18 -11.47
C LEU A 49 -0.05 5.93 -12.79
N THR A 50 -0.92 6.89 -13.11
CA THR A 50 -0.82 7.73 -14.31
C THR A 50 -0.09 9.06 -14.08
N SER A 51 0.38 9.29 -12.86
CA SER A 51 1.10 10.52 -12.48
C SER A 51 2.60 10.39 -12.77
N PRO A 52 3.37 11.50 -12.78
CA PRO A 52 4.82 11.45 -12.90
C PRO A 52 5.52 10.99 -11.61
N TYR A 53 4.80 10.76 -10.51
CA TYR A 53 5.39 10.33 -9.25
C TYR A 53 5.72 8.83 -9.29
N PRO A 54 6.94 8.42 -8.91
CA PRO A 54 7.31 7.02 -8.90
C PRO A 54 6.52 6.25 -7.85
N VAL A 55 5.91 5.15 -8.26
CA VAL A 55 5.25 4.22 -7.34
C VAL A 55 6.27 3.25 -6.78
N ARG A 56 6.24 3.06 -5.47
CA ARG A 56 7.17 2.20 -4.75
C ARG A 56 6.63 0.78 -4.55
N SER A 57 5.36 0.68 -4.17
CA SER A 57 4.67 -0.58 -3.88
C SER A 57 3.16 -0.35 -3.80
N LEU A 58 2.38 -1.44 -3.84
CA LEU A 58 0.96 -1.44 -3.51
C LEU A 58 0.69 -2.35 -2.31
N LEU A 59 -0.38 -2.06 -1.57
CA LEU A 59 -0.95 -2.94 -0.54
C LEU A 59 -2.45 -2.95 -0.72
N GLY A 60 -3.07 -4.12 -0.86
CA GLY A 60 -4.52 -4.21 -1.03
C GLY A 60 -5.07 -5.59 -0.77
N VAL A 61 -6.39 -5.67 -0.67
CA VAL A 61 -7.10 -6.95 -0.66
C VAL A 61 -7.07 -7.56 -2.06
N PRO A 62 -7.02 -8.91 -2.19
CA PRO A 62 -6.90 -9.58 -3.48
C PRO A 62 -7.88 -9.06 -4.54
N ARG A 63 -9.16 -8.95 -4.18
CA ARG A 63 -10.22 -8.45 -5.08
C ARG A 63 -9.95 -7.06 -5.66
N ARG A 64 -9.28 -6.18 -4.92
CA ARG A 64 -8.96 -4.82 -5.39
C ARG A 64 -7.71 -4.80 -6.27
N LEU A 65 -6.73 -5.65 -5.97
CA LEU A 65 -5.57 -5.83 -6.84
C LEU A 65 -5.99 -6.47 -8.18
N ASP A 66 -6.93 -7.41 -8.17
CA ASP A 66 -7.52 -8.00 -9.38
C ASP A 66 -8.24 -6.94 -10.23
N GLU A 67 -8.99 -6.02 -9.59
CA GLU A 67 -9.66 -4.90 -10.27
C GLU A 67 -8.68 -3.92 -10.95
N LEU A 68 -7.43 -3.90 -10.48
CA LEU A 68 -6.33 -3.10 -11.02
C LEU A 68 -5.38 -3.91 -11.93
N ALA A 69 -5.65 -5.18 -12.23
CA ALA A 69 -4.69 -6.07 -12.89
C ALA A 69 -4.10 -5.47 -14.19
N ASP A 70 -4.94 -4.87 -15.03
CA ASP A 70 -4.50 -4.21 -16.27
C ASP A 70 -3.62 -2.99 -15.99
N ASP A 71 -3.97 -2.19 -14.97
CA ASP A 71 -3.17 -1.03 -14.54
C ASP A 71 -1.80 -1.47 -14.00
N LEU A 72 -1.72 -2.63 -13.36
CA LEU A 72 -0.50 -3.19 -12.75
C LEU A 72 0.38 -3.96 -13.73
N ALA A 73 -0.14 -4.32 -14.91
CA ALA A 73 0.56 -5.11 -15.92
C ALA A 73 1.89 -4.47 -16.38
N HIS A 74 1.95 -3.14 -16.38
CA HIS A 74 3.10 -2.36 -16.87
C HIS A 74 4.08 -1.92 -15.79
N LEU A 75 3.77 -2.16 -14.51
CA LEU A 75 4.64 -1.73 -13.40
C LEU A 75 5.68 -2.79 -13.07
N ASP A 76 6.79 -2.38 -12.46
CA ASP A 76 7.82 -3.26 -11.91
C ASP A 76 8.01 -2.96 -10.42
N VAL A 77 6.94 -3.17 -9.65
CA VAL A 77 6.87 -2.90 -8.21
C VAL A 77 6.16 -4.05 -7.50
N PRO A 78 6.42 -4.29 -6.21
CA PRO A 78 5.67 -5.27 -5.44
C PRO A 78 4.24 -4.80 -5.16
N ALA A 79 3.29 -5.73 -5.27
CA ALA A 79 1.90 -5.56 -4.83
C ALA A 79 1.60 -6.57 -3.72
N TYR A 80 1.49 -6.09 -2.48
CA TYR A 80 1.23 -6.93 -1.32
C TYR A 80 -0.26 -7.21 -1.17
N ALA A 81 -0.62 -8.49 -1.23
CA ALA A 81 -1.99 -8.95 -1.05
C ALA A 81 -2.19 -9.44 0.39
N ALA A 82 -3.10 -8.82 1.13
CA ALA A 82 -3.44 -9.18 2.50
C ALA A 82 -4.95 -9.06 2.73
N ASP A 83 -5.49 -9.74 3.74
CA ASP A 83 -6.88 -9.51 4.15
C ASP A 83 -7.05 -8.17 4.88
N ALA A 84 -8.30 -7.73 5.02
CA ALA A 84 -8.63 -6.43 5.60
C ALA A 84 -8.20 -6.32 7.07
N ASP A 85 -8.24 -7.42 7.82
CA ASP A 85 -7.87 -7.45 9.24
C ASP A 85 -6.35 -7.31 9.41
N THR A 86 -5.57 -8.02 8.59
CA THR A 86 -4.11 -7.89 8.52
C THR A 86 -3.71 -6.47 8.13
N MET A 87 -4.36 -5.90 7.12
CA MET A 87 -4.12 -4.51 6.71
C MET A 87 -4.43 -3.54 7.84
N ALA A 88 -5.59 -3.65 8.48
CA ALA A 88 -5.98 -2.76 9.58
C ALA A 88 -5.04 -2.87 10.77
N ALA A 89 -4.64 -4.09 11.14
CA ALA A 89 -3.71 -4.34 12.24
C ALA A 89 -2.30 -3.79 11.96
N ALA A 90 -1.82 -3.84 10.72
CA ALA A 90 -0.52 -3.27 10.34
C ALA A 90 -0.57 -1.73 10.23
N VAL A 91 -1.61 -1.20 9.58
CA VAL A 91 -1.77 0.23 9.29
C VAL A 91 -2.11 1.04 10.55
N GLY A 92 -2.82 0.43 11.50
CA GLY A 92 -3.30 1.06 12.72
C GLY A 92 -4.72 1.63 12.63
N PHE A 93 -5.39 1.45 11.49
CA PHE A 93 -6.80 1.80 11.27
C PHE A 93 -7.38 1.04 10.07
N HIS A 94 -8.71 0.94 10.01
CA HIS A 94 -9.39 0.34 8.86
C HIS A 94 -9.26 1.22 7.61
N LEU A 95 -8.72 0.64 6.54
CA LEU A 95 -8.77 1.23 5.20
C LEU A 95 -10.18 1.02 4.63
N ASN A 96 -10.81 2.11 4.22
CA ASN A 96 -12.19 2.13 3.73
C ASN A 96 -12.32 1.59 2.29
N ARG A 97 -11.25 1.64 1.49
CA ARG A 97 -11.28 1.35 0.05
C ARG A 97 -10.48 0.11 -0.35
N GLY A 98 -9.61 -0.39 0.52
CA GLY A 98 -9.00 -1.72 0.45
C GLY A 98 -7.84 -1.89 -0.53
N VAL A 99 -7.30 -0.81 -1.07
CA VAL A 99 -6.05 -0.74 -1.86
C VAL A 99 -5.52 0.68 -1.83
#